data_AF-A0A1M7T688-F1
#
_entry.id   AF-A0A1M7T688-F1
#
_cell.length_a   1.000
_cell.length_b   1.000
_cell.length_c   1.000
_cell.angle_alpha   90.00
_cell.angle_beta   90.00
_cell.angle_gamma   90.00
#
_symmetry.space_group_name_H-M   'P 1'
#
loop_
_entity.id
_entity.type
_entity.pdbx_description
1 polymer ?
#
loop_
_entity_poly.entity_id
_entity_poly.type
_entity_poly.pdbx_seq_one_letter_code
_entity_poly.pdbx_strand_id
1 'polypeptide(L)' 'MQYATFKAHCPFEIGDKIRDEKSGDSYTITDIACTHFVKTNRVEFQYELNDSGRYVGIAVPANWISI' A
#
# COMPACT_ATOMS: atom_id res chain seq x y z
N MET A 1 0.41 24.14 -17.61
CA MET A 1 0.44 22.97 -16.71
C MET A 1 -0.93 22.83 -16.08
N GLN A 2 -1.46 21.61 -15.94
CA GLN A 2 -2.72 21.34 -15.26
C GLN A 2 -2.41 20.65 -13.94
N TYR A 3 -2.96 21.18 -12.84
CA TYR A 3 -2.73 20.62 -11.50
C TYR A 3 -3.79 19.56 -11.20
N ALA A 4 -3.35 18.43 -10.66
CA ALA A 4 -4.20 17.42 -10.05
C ALA A 4 -3.84 17.34 -8.57
N THR A 5 -4.84 17.46 -7.71
CA THR A 5 -4.69 17.28 -6.26
C THR A 5 -5.47 16.05 -5.85
N PHE A 6 -4.89 15.23 -4.98
CA PHE A 6 -5.57 14.10 -4.38
C PHE A 6 -5.24 14.00 -2.90
N LYS A 7 -6.13 13.37 -2.16
CA LYS A 7 -5.90 12.98 -0.76
C LYS A 7 -5.97 11.47 -0.71
N ALA A 8 -4.94 10.85 -0.16
CA ALA A 8 -4.88 9.42 0.05
C ALA A 8 -4.44 9.14 1.49
N HIS A 9 -4.89 8.01 2.02
CA HIS A 9 -4.45 7.49 3.31
C HIS A 9 -3.76 6.15 3.04
N CYS A 10 -2.47 6.07 3.35
CA CYS A 10 -1.75 4.81 3.27
C CYS A 10 -2.10 3.96 4.50
N PRO A 11 -2.54 2.71 4.36
CA PRO A 11 -2.89 1.86 5.50
C PRO A 11 -1.67 1.34 6.28
N PHE A 12 -0.48 1.37 5.69
CA PHE A 12 0.75 0.85 6.30
C PHE A 12 1.92 1.83 6.17
N GLU A 13 2.94 1.62 7.00
CA GLU A 13 4.19 2.37 7.04
C GLU A 13 5.40 1.48 6.70
N ILE A 14 6.51 2.10 6.28
CA ILE A 14 7.78 1.38 6.08
C ILE A 14 8.27 0.89 7.45
N GLY A 15 8.62 -0.40 7.53
CA GLY A 15 9.00 -1.09 8.75
C GLY A 15 7.87 -1.90 9.40
N ASP A 16 6.62 -1.73 8.95
CA ASP A 16 5.50 -2.53 9.44
C ASP A 16 5.71 -4.02 9.15
N LYS A 17 5.29 -4.87 10.09
CA LYS A 17 5.29 -6.32 9.95
C LYS A 17 3.88 -6.80 9.66
N ILE A 18 3.68 -7.39 8.50
CA ILE A 18 2.42 -7.99 8.07
C ILE A 18 2.53 -9.51 8.07
N ARG A 19 1.40 -10.19 8.29
CA ARG A 19 1.32 -11.65 8.22
C ARG A 19 0.37 -12.06 7.10
N ASP A 20 0.81 -12.96 6.24
CA ASP A 20 -0.08 -13.58 5.27
C ASP A 20 -0.95 -14.61 6.00
N GLU A 21 -2.27 -14.43 5.96
CA GLU A 21 -3.22 -15.35 6.59
C GLU A 21 -3.23 -16.73 5.94
N LYS A 22 -2.87 -16.83 4.65
CA LYS A 22 -2.90 -18.11 3.91
C LYS A 22 -1.65 -18.93 4.13
N SER A 23 -0.47 -18.31 4.02
CA SER A 23 0.79 -19.02 4.19
C SER A 23 1.27 -19.04 5.65
N GLY A 24 0.81 -18.09 6.47
CA GLY A 24 1.27 -17.89 7.83
C GLY A 24 2.59 -17.13 7.94
N ASP A 25 3.23 -16.79 6.81
CA ASP A 25 4.52 -16.11 6.75
C ASP A 25 4.42 -14.65 7.19
N SER A 26 5.53 -14.13 7.69
CA SER A 26 5.65 -12.72 8.10
C SER A 26 6.57 -11.96 7.14
N TYR A 27 6.13 -10.77 6.76
CA TYR A 27 6.84 -9.88 5.85
C TYR A 27 7.02 -8.51 6.50
N THR A 28 8.12 -7.84 6.21
CA THR A 28 8.35 -6.45 6.59
C THR A 28 8.17 -5.57 5.36
N ILE A 29 7.38 -4.50 5.48
CA ILE A 29 7.25 -3.51 4.40
C ILE A 29 8.56 -2.72 4.33
N THR A 30 9.21 -2.74 3.18
CA THR A 30 10.49 -2.06 2.94
C THR A 30 10.35 -0.82 2.07
N ASP A 31 9.30 -0.74 1.25
CA ASP A 31 8.99 0.44 0.44
C ASP A 31 7.49 0.54 0.10
N ILE A 32 7.03 1.74 -0.27
CA ILE A 32 5.63 2.08 -0.57
C ILE A 32 5.54 2.87 -1.87
N ALA A 33 4.75 2.36 -2.82
CA ALA A 33 4.40 3.06 -4.06
C ALA A 33 2.93 3.51 -4.05
N CYS A 34 2.68 4.78 -4.39
CA CYS A 34 1.35 5.36 -4.53
C CYS A 34 1.10 5.81 -5.98
N THR A 35 0.04 5.28 -6.61
CA THR A 35 -0.36 5.67 -7.97
C THR A 35 -1.71 6.38 -7.95
N HIS A 36 -1.75 7.64 -8.39
CA HIS A 36 -2.99 8.40 -8.60
C HIS A 36 -3.39 8.40 -10.09
N PHE A 37 -4.51 7.75 -10.40
CA PHE A 37 -5.10 7.73 -11.73
C PHE A 37 -5.97 8.98 -11.93
N VAL A 38 -5.37 10.05 -12.46
CA VAL A 38 -5.98 11.38 -12.57
C VAL A 38 -7.38 11.38 -13.22
N LYS A 39 -7.59 10.59 -14.28
CA LYS A 39 -8.88 10.55 -15.01
C LYS A 39 -10.02 9.91 -14.21
N THR A 40 -9.73 8.90 -13.40
CA THR A 40 -10.73 8.15 -12.62
C THR A 40 -10.77 8.56 -11.16
N ASN A 41 -9.85 9.44 -10.75
CA ASN A 41 -9.61 9.83 -9.37
C ASN A 41 -9.40 8.63 -8.41
N ARG A 42 -8.85 7.52 -8.93
CA ARG A 42 -8.52 6.32 -8.16
C ARG A 42 -7.09 6.44 -7.62
N VAL A 43 -6.88 5.97 -6.39
CA VAL A 43 -5.54 5.82 -5.80
C VAL A 43 -5.32 4.35 -5.49
N GLU A 44 -4.14 3.83 -5.84
CA GLU A 44 -3.70 2.49 -5.49
C GLU A 44 -2.38 2.55 -4.75
N PHE A 45 -2.23 1.72 -3.72
CA PHE A 45 -0.99 1.51 -2.99
C PHE A 45 -0.44 0.12 -3.29
N GLN A 46 0.87 0.04 -3.45
CA GLN A 46 1.61 -1.20 -3.57
C GLN A 46 2.83 -1.16 -2.64
N TYR A 47 3.24 -2.33 -2.17
CA TYR A 47 4.24 -2.46 -1.12
C TYR A 47 5.35 -3.38 -1.57
N GLU A 48 6.58 -3.01 -1.27
CA GLU A 48 7.70 -3.93 -1.33
C GLU A 48 7.80 -4.68 0.00
N LEU A 49 8.02 -6.00 -0.09
CA LEU A 49 8.17 -6.87 1.06
C LEU A 49 9.59 -7.42 1.12
N ASN A 50 10.23 -7.29 2.29
CA ASN A 50 11.55 -7.85 2.61
C ASN A 50 12.64 -7.54 1.57
N ASP A 51 12.72 -6.29 1.07
CA ASP A 51 13.75 -5.84 0.11
C ASP A 51 13.78 -6.70 -1.18
N SER A 52 12.60 -7.17 -1.60
CA SER A 52 12.47 -8.11 -2.72
C SER A 52 12.60 -7.48 -4.11
N GLY A 53 12.59 -6.16 -4.22
CA GLY A 53 12.53 -5.42 -5.49
C GLY A 53 11.18 -5.55 -6.21
N ARG A 54 10.14 -6.10 -5.57
CA ARG A 54 8.83 -6.37 -6.17
C ARG A 54 7.71 -5.72 -5.37
N TYR A 55 6.82 -5.00 -6.07
CA TYR A 55 5.66 -4.36 -5.47
C TYR A 55 4.40 -5.22 -5.63
N VAL A 56 3.70 -5.41 -4.52
CA VAL A 56 2.46 -6.18 -4.46
C VAL A 56 1.32 -5.36 -3.87
N GLY A 57 0.09 -5.60 -4.32
CA GLY A 57 -1.10 -5.04 -3.71
C GLY A 57 -1.50 -5.85 -2.48
N ILE A 58 -1.77 -5.17 -1.36
CA ILE A 58 -2.32 -5.80 -0.16
C ILE A 58 -3.80 -5.44 -0.07
N ALA A 59 -4.67 -6.44 -0.01
CA ALA A 59 -6.09 -6.23 0.19
C ALA A 59 -6.32 -5.83 1.66
N VAL A 60 -6.65 -4.56 1.89
CA VAL A 60 -7.03 -4.06 3.21
C VAL A 60 -8.57 -4.04 3.29
N PRO A 61 -9.19 -4.69 4.28
CA PRO A 61 -10.64 -4.70 4.40
C PRO A 61 -11.16 -3.29 4.68
N ALA A 62 -12.35 -2.98 4.15
CA ALA A 62 -12.91 -1.61 4.11
C ALA A 62 -13.19 -0.98 5.49
N ASN A 63 -13.12 -1.75 6.58
CA ASN A 63 -13.31 -1.32 7.96
C ASN A 63 -11.99 -1.10 8.73
N TRP A 64 -10.84 -1.15 8.06
CA TRP A 64 -9.54 -0.88 8.69
C TRP A 64 -9.34 0.62 8.90
N ILE A 65 -9.44 1.06 10.15
CA ILE A 65 -8.99 2.38 10.60
C ILE A 65 -7.68 2.14 11.34
N SER A 66 -6.57 2.65 10.79
CA SER A 66 -5.31 2.70 11.54
C SER A 66 -5.54 3.60 12.77
N ILE A 67 -5.40 3.03 13.97
CA ILE A 67 -5.55 3.72 15.26
C ILE A 67 -4.29 4.52 15.55
#